data_AF-M2AV61-F1
#
_entry.id   AF-M2AV61-F1
#
_cell.length_a   1.000
_cell.length_b   1.000
_cell.length_c   1.000
_cell.angle_alpha   90.00
_cell.angle_beta   90.00
_cell.angle_gamma   90.00
#
_symmetry.space_group_name_H-M   'P 1'
#
loop_
_entity.id
_entity.type
_entity.pdbx_description
1 polymer ?
#
loop_
_entity_poly.entity_id
_entity_poly.type
_entity_poly.pdbx_seq_one_letter_code
_entity_poly.pdbx_strand_id
1 'polypeptide(L)' 'MTTEASVEQVIQQYRVLLTRNPTHDEKVDLQPDKGRSVLFHDESEGRLFELLLILVNSETTSTTLIVSRGADEEQTQIK' A
#
# COMPACT_ATOMS: atom_id res chain seq x y z
N MET A 1 0.96 6.66 -10.13
CA MET A 1 1.82 5.64 -10.78
C MET A 1 0.93 4.55 -11.34
N THR A 2 1.33 3.87 -12.42
CA THR A 2 0.62 2.70 -12.95
C THR A 2 1.56 1.51 -13.09
N THR A 3 1.01 0.30 -13.07
CA THR A 3 1.75 -0.95 -13.26
C THR A 3 0.88 -2.02 -13.89
N GLU A 4 1.49 -2.96 -14.62
CA GLU A 4 0.81 -4.15 -15.16
C GLU A 4 0.59 -5.22 -14.09
N ALA A 5 1.28 -5.12 -12.95
CA ALA A 5 1.08 -6.03 -11.81
C ALA A 5 -0.38 -5.99 -11.34
N SER A 6 -0.91 -7.15 -10.97
CA SER A 6 -2.21 -7.25 -10.29
C SER A 6 -2.22 -6.48 -8.98
N VAL A 7 -3.44 -6.14 -8.54
CA VAL A 7 -3.64 -5.46 -7.25
C VAL A 7 -3.04 -6.28 -6.11
N GLU A 8 -3.28 -7.60 -6.10
CA GLU A 8 -2.67 -8.53 -5.12
C GLU A 8 -1.15 -8.44 -5.09
N GLN A 9 -0.49 -8.46 -6.25
CA GLN A 9 0.97 -8.37 -6.34
C GLN A 9 1.50 -7.04 -5.80
N VAL A 10 0.81 -5.93 -6.11
CA VAL A 10 1.16 -4.60 -5.59
C VAL A 10 1.05 -4.57 -4.06
N ILE A 11 -0.01 -5.15 -3.50
CA ILE A 11 -0.22 -5.20 -2.04
C ILE A 11 0.88 -6.03 -1.38
N GLN A 12 1.23 -7.19 -1.93
CA GLN A 12 2.30 -8.02 -1.37
C GLN A 12 3.62 -7.25 -1.34
N GLN A 13 3.94 -6.52 -2.41
CA GLN A 13 5.11 -5.66 -2.43
C GLN A 13 5.08 -4.60 -1.33
N TYR A 14 3.96 -3.89 -1.15
CA TYR A 14 3.83 -2.89 -0.09
C TYR A 14 3.81 -3.50 1.31
N ARG A 15 3.26 -4.70 1.50
CA ARG A 15 3.34 -5.42 2.79
C ARG A 15 4.79 -5.72 3.13
N VAL A 16 5.57 -6.21 2.18
CA VAL A 16 7.00 -6.47 2.39
C VAL A 16 7.75 -5.18 2.74
N LEU A 17 7.49 -4.10 2.01
CA LEU A 17 8.16 -2.80 2.21
C LEU A 17 7.77 -2.11 3.52
N LEU A 18 6.48 -2.14 3.88
CA LEU A 18 5.90 -1.38 4.99
C LEU A 18 5.78 -2.19 6.28
N THR A 19 6.04 -3.50 6.27
CA THR A 19 6.20 -4.26 7.51
C THR A 19 7.56 -3.92 8.13
N ARG A 20 7.58 -3.62 9.43
CA ARG A 20 8.80 -3.31 10.17
C ARG A 20 9.82 -4.44 10.00
N ASN A 21 10.92 -4.11 9.34
CA ASN A 21 12.07 -5.00 9.15
C ASN A 21 13.30 -4.10 9.13
N PRO A 22 14.32 -4.30 9.98
CA PRO A 22 15.51 -3.45 10.02
C PRO A 22 16.16 -3.20 8.65
N THR A 23 16.16 -4.21 7.78
CA THR A 23 16.73 -4.12 6.42
C THR A 23 15.86 -3.31 5.45
N HIS A 24 14.56 -3.23 5.68
CA HIS A 24 13.65 -2.40 4.87
C HIS A 24 13.53 -0.99 5.45
N ASP A 25 13.59 -0.86 6.77
CA ASP A 25 13.53 0.42 7.47
C ASP A 25 14.65 1.36 7.03
N GLU A 26 15.86 0.85 6.74
CA GLU A 26 16.96 1.63 6.14
C GLU A 26 16.64 2.18 4.73
N LYS A 27 15.85 1.47 3.92
CA LYS A 27 15.54 1.88 2.53
C LYS A 27 14.52 3.00 2.44
N VAL A 28 13.74 3.20 3.50
CA VAL A 28 12.65 4.18 3.57
C VAL A 28 12.85 5.19 4.70
N ASP A 29 14.10 5.34 5.17
CA ASP A 29 14.53 6.29 6.22
C ASP A 29 13.64 6.24 7.47
N LEU A 30 13.26 5.02 7.86
CA LEU A 30 12.37 4.81 8.98
C LEU A 30 13.16 4.76 10.29
N GLN A 31 12.93 5.76 11.13
CA GLN A 31 13.47 5.80 12.49
C GLN A 31 12.76 4.73 13.36
N PRO A 32 13.52 3.79 13.99
CA PRO A 32 12.93 2.69 14.76
C PRO A 32 12.31 3.14 16.08
N ASP A 33 12.75 4.28 16.61
CA ASP A 33 12.29 4.91 17.86
C ASP A 33 11.01 5.74 17.68
N LYS A 34 10.57 5.99 16.44
CA LYS A 34 9.32 6.70 16.16
C LYS A 34 8.15 5.77 15.89
N GLY A 35 7.01 6.07 16.51
CA GLY A 35 5.76 5.36 16.28
C GLY A 35 5.33 5.44 14.82
N ARG A 36 5.07 4.28 14.21
CA ARG A 36 4.44 4.17 12.88
C ARG A 36 3.34 3.11 12.94
N SER A 37 2.17 3.41 12.40
CA SER A 37 1.12 2.43 12.16
C SER A 37 0.88 2.28 10.67
N VAL A 38 0.66 1.04 10.23
CA VAL A 38 0.31 0.72 8.84
C VAL A 38 -0.95 -0.12 8.85
N LEU A 39 -1.97 0.30 8.11
CA LEU A 39 -3.23 -0.40 7.96
C LEU A 39 -3.45 -0.75 6.49
N PHE A 40 -3.95 -1.96 6.25
CA PHE A 40 -4.35 -2.43 4.93
C PHE A 40 -5.85 -2.72 4.98
N HIS A 41 -6.61 -2.04 4.14
CA HIS A 41 -8.05 -2.26 4.01
C HIS A 41 -8.37 -2.69 2.58
N ASP A 42 -9.10 -3.79 2.48
CA ASP A 42 -9.67 -4.26 1.23
C ASP A 42 -11.14 -3.87 1.16
N GLU A 43 -11.44 -3.01 0.20
CA GLU A 43 -12.77 -2.46 -0.04
C GLU A 43 -13.37 -3.04 -1.33
N SER A 44 -12.81 -4.14 -1.86
CA SER A 44 -13.23 -4.73 -3.14
C SER A 44 -14.56 -5.49 -3.05
N GLU A 45 -14.97 -5.92 -1.85
CA GLU A 45 -16.19 -6.71 -1.68
C GLU A 45 -17.44 -5.98 -2.21
N GLY A 46 -18.18 -6.63 -3.10
CA GLY A 46 -19.40 -6.09 -3.71
C GLY A 46 -19.17 -5.05 -4.81
N ARG A 47 -17.92 -4.80 -5.23
CA ARG A 47 -17.59 -3.82 -6.28
C ARG A 47 -17.25 -4.50 -7.61
N LEU A 48 -17.40 -3.74 -8.70
CA LEU A 48 -16.97 -4.12 -10.06
C LEU A 48 -15.48 -3.84 -10.32
N PHE A 49 -14.73 -3.46 -9.29
CA PHE A 49 -13.32 -3.13 -9.36
C PHE A 49 -12.66 -3.46 -8.03
N GLU A 50 -11.38 -3.78 -8.07
CA GLU A 50 -10.56 -3.97 -6.88
C GLU A 50 -10.17 -2.61 -6.31
N LEU A 51 -10.29 -2.45 -4.99
CA LEU A 51 -9.92 -1.24 -4.27
C LEU A 51 -9.26 -1.60 -2.96
N LEU A 52 -7.98 -1.24 -2.82
CA LEU A 52 -7.29 -1.30 -1.55
C LEU A 52 -6.74 0.04 -1.12
N LEU A 53 -6.84 0.24 0.19
CA LEU A 53 -6.35 1.42 0.88
C LEU A 53 -5.23 0.99 1.82
N ILE A 54 -4.10 1.67 1.71
CA ILE A 54 -2.97 1.50 2.63
C ILE A 54 -2.80 2.82 3.36
N LEU A 55 -3.04 2.82 4.67
CA LEU A 55 -2.81 3.99 5.50
C LEU A 55 -1.48 3.83 6.21
N VAL A 56 -0.60 4.80 6.04
CA VAL A 56 0.70 4.90 6.71
C VAL A 56 0.67 6.15 7.57
N ASN A 57 0.64 5.96 8.88
CA ASN A 57 0.68 7.07 9.83
C ASN A 57 2.05 7.10 10.51
N SER A 58 2.65 8.28 10.50
CA SER A 58 3.82 8.62 11.31
C SER A 58 3.41 9.58 12.43
N GLU A 59 4.38 10.02 13.22
CA GLU A 59 4.17 11.02 14.28
C GLU A 59 3.53 12.31 13.78
N THR A 60 3.85 12.76 12.56
CA THR A 60 3.43 14.07 12.03
C THR A 60 2.67 14.01 10.72
N THR A 61 2.58 12.83 10.08
CA THR A 61 1.96 12.68 8.77
C THR A 61 1.03 11.48 8.71
N SER A 62 -0.01 11.61 7.88
CA SER A 62 -0.86 10.51 7.47
C SER A 62 -0.84 10.47 5.94
N THR A 63 -0.41 9.34 5.38
CA THR A 63 -0.35 9.12 3.95
C THR A 63 -1.27 7.95 3.61
N THR A 64 -2.18 8.17 2.67
CA THR A 64 -3.04 7.13 2.12
C THR A 64 -2.55 6.78 0.73
N LEU A 65 -2.22 5.52 0.50
CA LEU A 65 -2.07 4.98 -0.84
C LEU A 65 -3.37 4.30 -1.27
N ILE A 66 -3.80 4.59 -2.49
CA ILE A 66 -4.97 4.01 -3.11
C ILE A 66 -4.50 3.12 -4.26
N VAL A 67 -4.78 1.83 -4.16
CA VAL A 67 -4.49 0.84 -5.19
C VAL A 67 -5.82 0.38 -5.78
N SER A 68 -6.00 0.54 -7.08
CA SER A 68 -7.23 0.14 -7.74
C SER A 68 -7.03 -0.40 -9.14
N ARG A 69 -7.87 -1.33 -9.56
CA ARG A 69 -7.96 -1.82 -10.93
C ARG A 69 -9.40 -2.17 -11.26
N GLY A 70 -9.93 -1.60 -12.34
CA GLY A 70 -11.22 -1.99 -12.91
C GLY A 70 -11.19 -3.39 -13.53
N ALA A 71 -12.33 -4.09 -13.57
CA ALA A 71 -12.41 -5.43 -14.14
C ALA A 71 -11.90 -5.53 -15.60
N ASP A 72 -12.09 -4.46 -16.37
CA ASP A 72 -11.67 -4.37 -17.78
C ASP A 72 -10.36 -3.58 -17.96
N GLU A 73 -9.69 -3.19 -16.88
CA GLU A 73 -8.44 -2.41 -16.95
C GLU A 73 -7.21 -3.33 -16.94
N GLU A 74 -6.31 -3.14 -17.91
CA GLU A 74 -5.06 -3.88 -17.98
C GLU A 74 -4.02 -3.41 -16.95
N GLN A 75 -4.17 -2.20 -16.40
CA GLN A 75 -3.20 -1.57 -15.51
C GLN A 75 -3.78 -1.27 -14.14
N THR A 76 -3.01 -1.57 -13.09
CA THR A 76 -3.30 -1.16 -11.73
C THR A 76 -2.86 0.28 -11.53
N GLN A 77 -3.75 1.09 -10.97
CA GLN A 77 -3.50 2.46 -10.56
C GLN A 77 -3.00 2.49 -9.12
N ILE A 78 -1.96 3.28 -8.85
CA ILE A 78 -1.42 3.51 -7.51
C ILE A 78 -1.34 5.03 -7.32
N LYS A 79 -2.14 5.57 -6.40
CA LYS A 79 -2.22 7.01 -6.11
C LYS A 79 -1.84 7.31 -4.67
#